data_AF-A0A416V7M6-F1
#
_entry.id   AF-A0A416V7M6-F1
#
_cell.length_a   1.000
_cell.length_b   1.000
_cell.length_c   1.000
_cell.angle_alpha   90.00
_cell.angle_beta   90.00
_cell.angle_gamma   90.00
#
_symmetry.space_group_name_H-M   'P 1'
#
loop_
_entity.id
_entity.type
_entity.pdbx_description
1 polymer ?
#
loop_
_entity_poly.entity_id
_entity_poly.type
_entity_poly.pdbx_seq_one_letter_code
_entity_poly.pdbx_strand_id
1 'polypeptide(L)'
;MRKAGYKKAAALLLVTSLVAGTALTGCGKKKVDYNMGDDENGGGGGKLASRLDVPESYNGKLEGINADTGLTDVSINATEIEVPDTDKMSVLYYELNNVDNDYKKRVCENIFDVSAGVYVYNWDKPYKEDIQREIDSLQSMMEQATSDDDKSYYEDYMKTLKDQLKTASDTREGAGDYSGDTFIGSVGDNEFMVTFYGSGDDMSTGGGFSLDYYPSDQLIQYRPKDGATSVYCYSSEYSDEEASANTASISAADAEQKGTDFLASCGISDVIETSNFDLLWDYSDASNSTVAAEKNGYMVTYKRSVDGVAPYTPNIYGLDTLATSDETWYDTMDETFQLGIDDNGLISAYCLDSFRATGDKKDNVDLISWDDALKKLPEAVNKYYTDNKTQYSTIEFNDVRLTYYKLKDGDKYTYSPVWVFAQCDKMEDGSLDKDYPIQLIMLDATTGDMIDLKDVLNQQTYDSSVVDSVIDSDSDFDISDDSLIDETDITDTDDADSSDESSADAIDIGDADIDMGDQDTTE
;
A
#
# COMPACT_ATOMS: atom_id res chain seq x y z
N MET A 1 -4.37 -23.14 37.61
CA MET A 1 -4.86 -23.82 36.40
C MET A 1 -5.60 -22.84 35.52
N ARG A 2 -4.85 -22.15 34.65
CA ARG A 2 -5.25 -21.42 33.45
C ARG A 2 -4.03 -21.52 32.52
N LYS A 3 -4.24 -21.90 31.27
CA LYS A 3 -3.19 -22.10 30.26
C LYS A 3 -2.57 -20.73 29.93
N ALA A 4 -1.25 -20.61 30.03
CA ALA A 4 -0.51 -19.48 29.48
C ALA A 4 -0.14 -19.84 28.04
N GLY A 5 -0.79 -19.17 27.09
CA GLY A 5 -0.52 -19.26 25.67
C GLY A 5 0.66 -18.36 25.26
N TYR A 6 1.35 -18.83 24.22
CA TYR A 6 2.19 -18.16 23.22
C TYR A 6 2.50 -16.67 23.38
N LYS A 7 3.81 -16.35 23.31
CA LYS A 7 4.36 -15.11 22.76
C LYS A 7 5.63 -15.46 22.00
N LYS A 8 5.93 -14.70 20.94
CA LYS A 8 7.16 -14.63 20.11
C LYS A 8 7.09 -15.31 18.74
N ALA A 9 6.49 -14.59 17.80
CA ALA A 9 6.93 -14.53 16.40
C ALA A 9 7.50 -13.11 16.20
N ALA A 10 8.77 -13.00 15.85
CA ALA A 10 9.43 -11.75 15.52
C ALA A 10 10.64 -12.08 14.64
N ALA A 11 10.46 -11.96 13.34
CA ALA A 11 11.52 -11.72 12.35
C ALA A 11 10.85 -11.24 11.05
N LEU A 12 10.89 -9.92 10.85
CA LEU A 12 10.76 -9.15 9.62
C LEU A 12 9.55 -9.41 8.69
N LEU A 13 8.54 -8.56 8.84
CA LEU A 13 7.68 -8.06 7.78
C LEU A 13 7.41 -6.58 8.09
N LEU A 14 8.22 -5.69 7.51
CA LEU A 14 7.99 -4.24 7.53
C LEU A 14 7.84 -3.79 6.08
N VAL A 15 6.61 -3.88 5.58
CA VAL A 15 6.15 -3.08 4.43
C VAL A 15 5.38 -1.92 5.05
N THR A 16 6.10 -0.90 5.51
CA THR A 16 5.51 0.37 5.87
C THR A 16 5.43 1.22 4.62
N SER A 17 4.21 1.43 4.13
CA SER A 17 3.88 2.34 3.04
C SER A 17 4.27 3.77 3.39
N LEU A 18 5.40 4.23 2.88
CA LEU A 18 5.68 5.66 2.72
C LEU A 18 5.89 5.92 1.23
N VAL A 19 4.91 6.60 0.62
CA VAL A 19 4.95 7.06 -0.76
C VAL A 19 5.79 8.32 -0.80
N ALA A 20 7.00 8.24 -1.36
CA ALA A 20 7.76 9.42 -1.76
C ALA A 20 7.53 9.65 -3.25
N GLY A 21 6.75 10.69 -3.55
CA GLY A 21 6.50 11.13 -4.91
C GLY A 21 7.81 11.45 -5.63
N THR A 22 8.03 10.81 -6.78
CA THR A 22 8.96 11.33 -7.79
C THR A 22 8.20 11.58 -9.07
N ALA A 23 8.15 12.84 -9.49
CA ALA A 23 7.72 13.21 -10.82
C ALA A 23 8.59 12.52 -11.87
N LEU A 24 8.12 11.41 -12.40
CA LEU A 24 8.61 10.88 -13.66
C LEU A 24 7.93 11.68 -14.77
N THR A 25 8.68 12.65 -15.29
CA THR A 25 8.38 13.27 -16.58
C THR A 25 8.13 12.18 -17.61
N GLY A 26 6.87 12.01 -18.01
CA GLY A 26 6.46 11.11 -19.05
C GLY A 26 7.29 11.34 -20.31
N CYS A 27 8.16 10.38 -20.61
CA CYS A 27 8.90 10.36 -21.86
C CYS A 27 8.28 9.30 -22.79
N GLY A 28 7.35 9.78 -23.62
CA GLY A 28 7.32 9.38 -25.02
C GLY A 28 6.41 8.22 -25.40
N LYS A 29 5.16 8.57 -25.72
CA LYS A 29 4.29 7.95 -26.72
C LYS A 29 4.95 6.84 -27.57
N LYS A 30 4.49 5.61 -27.39
CA LYS A 30 4.13 4.77 -28.53
C LYS A 30 2.63 4.59 -28.53
N LYS A 31 1.97 5.22 -29.51
CA LYS A 31 0.63 4.84 -29.92
C LYS A 31 0.68 3.37 -30.30
N VAL A 32 0.04 2.52 -29.52
CA VAL A 32 -0.42 1.24 -30.03
C VAL A 32 -1.68 1.56 -30.83
N ASP A 33 -1.54 1.67 -32.15
CA ASP A 33 -2.67 1.72 -33.07
C ASP A 33 -3.39 0.38 -32.95
N TYR A 34 -4.43 0.30 -32.11
CA TYR A 34 -5.44 -0.74 -32.22
C TYR A 34 -6.28 -0.44 -33.46
N ASN A 35 -5.73 -0.76 -34.62
CA ASN A 35 -6.50 -0.86 -35.84
C ASN A 35 -7.37 -2.13 -35.76
N MET A 36 -8.45 -2.04 -35.01
CA MET A 36 -9.57 -2.98 -35.03
C MET A 36 -10.62 -2.43 -36.00
N GLY A 37 -10.61 -2.97 -37.22
CA GLY A 37 -11.76 -3.09 -38.13
C GLY A 37 -12.61 -1.85 -38.39
N ASP A 38 -12.49 -1.31 -39.61
CA ASP A 38 -13.61 -0.68 -40.31
C ASP A 38 -14.84 -1.62 -40.23
N ASP A 39 -15.84 -1.24 -39.44
CA ASP A 39 -17.23 -1.59 -39.71
C ASP A 39 -18.09 -0.33 -39.55
N GLU A 40 -18.50 0.18 -40.71
CA GLU A 40 -19.44 1.28 -40.88
C GLU A 40 -20.82 0.92 -40.30
N ASN A 41 -21.21 1.50 -39.16
CA ASN A 41 -22.48 2.23 -38.93
C ASN A 41 -22.87 2.30 -37.44
N GLY A 42 -22.90 3.52 -36.89
CA GLY A 42 -23.59 3.87 -35.64
C GLY A 42 -22.89 5.03 -34.92
N GLY A 43 -23.45 6.23 -34.97
CA GLY A 43 -22.75 7.48 -34.65
C GLY A 43 -22.44 7.75 -33.17
N GLY A 44 -21.30 8.44 -32.96
CA GLY A 44 -20.82 9.11 -31.75
C GLY A 44 -19.29 9.27 -31.89
N GLY A 45 -18.61 10.40 -31.71
CA GLY A 45 -18.97 11.70 -31.18
C GLY A 45 -17.81 12.25 -30.34
N GLY A 46 -16.58 12.32 -30.87
CA GLY A 46 -15.39 12.86 -30.16
C GLY A 46 -14.94 12.07 -28.92
N LYS A 47 -13.74 12.38 -28.39
CA LYS A 47 -13.30 11.90 -27.06
C LYS A 47 -14.21 12.45 -25.97
N LEU A 48 -14.31 11.79 -24.81
CA LEU A 48 -15.17 12.19 -23.68
C LEU A 48 -15.08 13.68 -23.35
N ALA A 49 -13.86 14.24 -23.24
CA ALA A 49 -13.65 15.65 -22.93
C ALA A 49 -14.39 16.59 -23.89
N SER A 50 -14.37 16.30 -25.20
CA SER A 50 -15.07 17.10 -26.20
C SER A 50 -16.59 16.90 -26.16
N ARG A 51 -17.06 15.70 -25.79
CA ARG A 51 -18.50 15.40 -25.71
C ARG A 51 -19.16 16.03 -24.50
N LEU A 52 -18.43 16.15 -23.40
CA LEU A 52 -18.90 16.70 -22.13
C LEU A 52 -18.53 18.18 -21.96
N ASP A 53 -17.98 18.81 -23.00
CA ASP A 53 -17.53 20.21 -23.02
C ASP A 53 -16.55 20.54 -21.86
N VAL A 54 -15.65 19.61 -21.55
CA VAL A 54 -14.68 19.76 -20.46
C VAL A 54 -13.54 20.68 -20.90
N PRO A 55 -13.24 21.78 -20.20
CA PRO A 55 -12.09 22.61 -20.50
C PRO A 55 -10.78 21.91 -20.09
N GLU A 56 -9.66 22.29 -20.72
CA GLU A 56 -8.34 21.73 -20.35
C GLU A 56 -7.94 22.09 -18.91
N SER A 57 -8.34 23.27 -18.44
CA SER A 57 -8.09 23.78 -17.09
C SER A 57 -9.26 24.64 -16.62
N TYR A 58 -9.37 24.87 -15.32
CA TYR A 58 -10.42 25.72 -14.77
C TYR A 58 -9.96 26.48 -13.53
N ASN A 59 -10.27 27.78 -13.53
CA ASN A 59 -10.10 28.65 -12.36
C ASN A 59 -11.41 29.42 -12.15
N GLY A 60 -12.03 29.23 -10.99
CA GLY A 60 -13.29 29.90 -10.68
C GLY A 60 -13.72 29.69 -9.24
N LYS A 61 -14.44 30.68 -8.70
CA LYS A 61 -15.08 30.57 -7.38
C LYS A 61 -16.42 29.86 -7.48
N LEU A 62 -16.75 29.08 -6.47
CA LEU A 62 -18.08 28.52 -6.31
C LEU A 62 -18.97 29.54 -5.62
N GLU A 63 -20.09 29.85 -6.26
CA GLU A 63 -21.13 30.68 -5.68
C GLU A 63 -22.18 29.82 -4.96
N GLY A 64 -22.91 30.42 -4.02
CA GLY A 64 -24.02 29.75 -3.33
C GLY A 64 -23.61 28.82 -2.19
N ILE A 65 -22.42 29.00 -1.62
CA ILE A 65 -22.00 28.30 -0.41
C ILE A 65 -22.71 28.87 0.82
N ASN A 66 -23.33 27.99 1.61
CA ASN A 66 -24.11 28.34 2.78
C ASN A 66 -23.19 28.66 3.96
N ALA A 67 -23.52 29.69 4.73
CA ALA A 67 -22.77 30.06 5.93
C ALA A 67 -22.71 28.93 6.98
N ASP A 68 -23.71 28.04 7.00
CA ASP A 68 -23.78 26.90 7.92
C ASP A 68 -22.66 25.87 7.68
N THR A 69 -21.99 25.89 6.51
CA THR A 69 -20.81 25.05 6.25
C THR A 69 -19.60 25.46 7.09
N GLY A 70 -19.52 26.72 7.52
CA GLY A 70 -18.33 27.33 8.12
C GLY A 70 -17.28 27.80 7.11
N LEU A 71 -17.50 27.56 5.81
CA LEU A 71 -16.61 27.98 4.74
C LEU A 71 -16.88 29.43 4.33
N THR A 72 -15.80 30.17 4.13
CA THR A 72 -15.83 31.58 3.68
C THR A 72 -15.53 31.73 2.19
N ASP A 73 -14.77 30.80 1.61
CA ASP A 73 -14.43 30.78 0.19
C ASP A 73 -14.26 29.33 -0.28
N VAL A 74 -14.85 28.99 -1.42
CA VAL A 74 -14.63 27.70 -2.07
C VAL A 74 -14.33 28.00 -3.54
N SER A 75 -13.27 27.41 -4.07
CA SER A 75 -12.85 27.63 -5.44
C SER A 75 -12.32 26.36 -6.08
N ILE A 76 -12.25 26.38 -7.41
CA ILE A 76 -11.52 25.40 -8.21
C ILE A 76 -10.35 26.15 -8.85
N ASN A 77 -9.16 25.57 -8.73
CA ASN A 77 -7.93 26.05 -9.35
C ASN A 77 -7.16 24.86 -9.93
N ALA A 78 -7.78 24.20 -10.91
CA ALA A 78 -7.23 23.04 -11.57
C ALA A 78 -6.43 23.48 -12.80
N THR A 79 -5.11 23.29 -12.78
CA THR A 79 -4.25 23.57 -13.94
C THR A 79 -4.46 22.58 -15.09
N GLU A 80 -5.02 21.42 -14.78
CA GLU A 80 -5.45 20.39 -15.72
C GLU A 80 -6.70 19.70 -15.16
N ILE A 81 -7.67 19.38 -16.02
CA ILE A 81 -8.79 18.49 -15.69
C ILE A 81 -8.52 17.13 -16.34
N GLU A 82 -8.39 16.09 -15.53
CA GLU A 82 -8.13 14.75 -16.06
C GLU A 82 -9.41 14.13 -16.59
N VAL A 83 -9.40 13.71 -17.85
CA VAL A 83 -10.50 12.99 -18.47
C VAL A 83 -9.94 11.78 -19.20
N PRO A 84 -10.52 10.58 -19.02
CA PRO A 84 -10.08 9.38 -19.69
C PRO A 84 -10.03 9.53 -21.20
N ASP A 85 -8.97 9.00 -21.81
CA ASP A 85 -8.81 8.97 -23.26
C ASP A 85 -9.65 7.87 -23.91
N THR A 86 -10.96 7.95 -23.70
CA THR A 86 -11.97 7.04 -24.26
C THR A 86 -13.17 7.85 -24.77
N ASP A 87 -14.05 7.20 -25.52
CA ASP A 87 -15.32 7.74 -26.01
C ASP A 87 -16.51 7.31 -25.16
N LYS A 88 -16.31 6.42 -24.18
CA LYS A 88 -17.39 5.85 -23.36
C LYS A 88 -16.94 5.52 -21.94
N MET A 89 -17.92 5.48 -21.05
CA MET A 89 -17.77 4.93 -19.70
C MET A 89 -18.98 4.05 -19.38
N SER A 90 -18.79 3.05 -18.52
CA SER A 90 -19.78 2.04 -18.21
C SER A 90 -19.93 1.88 -16.70
N VAL A 91 -21.09 1.44 -16.19
CA VAL A 91 -21.19 1.00 -14.79
C VAL A 91 -20.99 -0.51 -14.76
N LEU A 92 -19.98 -0.98 -14.03
CA LEU A 92 -19.67 -2.41 -13.92
C LEU A 92 -20.03 -2.93 -12.53
N TYR A 93 -20.47 -4.18 -12.48
CA TYR A 93 -20.94 -4.82 -11.25
C TYR A 93 -19.97 -5.91 -10.79
N TYR A 94 -19.62 -5.85 -9.52
CA TYR A 94 -18.64 -6.71 -8.86
C TYR A 94 -19.21 -7.30 -7.56
N GLU A 95 -18.61 -8.41 -7.15
CA GLU A 95 -18.81 -9.06 -5.87
C GLU A 95 -17.45 -9.32 -5.21
N LEU A 96 -17.44 -9.61 -3.91
CA LEU A 96 -16.22 -10.04 -3.25
C LEU A 96 -15.70 -11.33 -3.90
N ASN A 97 -14.40 -11.37 -4.16
CA ASN A 97 -13.76 -12.57 -4.63
C ASN A 97 -13.74 -13.62 -3.53
N ASN A 98 -13.85 -14.89 -3.92
CA ASN A 98 -13.81 -16.01 -2.99
C ASN A 98 -12.53 -16.81 -3.21
N VAL A 99 -11.68 -16.88 -2.20
CA VAL A 99 -10.41 -17.62 -2.22
C VAL A 99 -10.66 -19.09 -1.87
N ASP A 100 -11.44 -19.74 -2.73
CA ASP A 100 -11.75 -21.17 -2.62
C ASP A 100 -10.62 -22.07 -3.14
N ASN A 101 -10.78 -23.37 -2.95
CA ASN A 101 -9.81 -24.36 -3.37
C ASN A 101 -9.55 -24.33 -4.89
N ASP A 102 -10.54 -23.98 -5.72
CA ASP A 102 -10.37 -23.91 -7.18
C ASP A 102 -9.56 -22.67 -7.58
N TYR A 103 -9.76 -21.54 -6.89
CA TYR A 103 -8.92 -20.35 -6.99
C TYR A 103 -7.47 -20.68 -6.62
N LYS A 104 -7.25 -21.26 -5.43
CA LYS A 104 -5.92 -21.62 -4.93
C LYS A 104 -5.19 -22.58 -5.86
N LYS A 105 -5.89 -23.62 -6.31
CA LYS A 105 -5.38 -24.56 -7.29
C LYS A 105 -4.96 -23.88 -8.59
N ARG A 106 -5.81 -23.00 -9.14
CA ARG A 106 -5.50 -22.28 -10.39
C ARG A 106 -4.24 -21.44 -10.24
N VAL A 107 -4.09 -20.69 -9.15
CA VAL A 107 -2.88 -19.88 -8.91
C VAL A 107 -1.64 -20.76 -8.77
N CYS A 108 -1.67 -21.77 -7.89
CA CYS A 108 -0.53 -22.66 -7.68
C CYS A 108 -0.11 -23.42 -8.94
N GLU A 109 -1.05 -23.96 -9.71
CA GLU A 109 -0.74 -24.75 -10.92
C GLU A 109 -0.28 -23.90 -12.12
N ASN A 110 -0.52 -22.58 -12.10
CA ASN A 110 0.05 -21.66 -13.08
C ASN A 110 1.47 -21.19 -12.70
N ILE A 111 1.79 -21.13 -11.40
CA ILE A 111 3.10 -20.73 -10.90
C ILE A 111 4.07 -21.92 -10.91
N PHE A 112 3.68 -23.04 -10.30
CA PHE A 112 4.58 -24.14 -10.00
C PHE A 112 4.63 -25.20 -11.11
N ASP A 113 5.79 -25.86 -11.21
CA ASP A 113 5.92 -27.11 -11.96
C ASP A 113 5.16 -28.23 -11.22
N VAL A 114 3.90 -28.45 -11.63
CA VAL A 114 3.04 -29.50 -11.10
C VAL A 114 3.65 -30.89 -11.23
N SER A 115 4.56 -31.11 -12.19
CA SER A 115 5.24 -32.40 -12.37
C SER A 115 6.32 -32.68 -11.31
N ALA A 116 6.90 -31.63 -10.71
CA ALA A 116 7.78 -31.70 -9.53
C ALA A 116 6.99 -31.81 -8.21
N GLY A 117 5.69 -31.50 -8.27
CA GLY A 117 4.74 -31.58 -7.16
C GLY A 117 4.50 -30.23 -6.49
N VAL A 118 3.29 -30.09 -5.94
CA VAL A 118 2.88 -28.95 -5.11
C VAL A 118 2.58 -29.47 -3.71
N TYR A 119 3.11 -28.80 -2.70
CA TYR A 119 3.08 -29.24 -1.31
C TYR A 119 2.40 -28.21 -0.42
N VAL A 120 1.56 -28.65 0.49
CA VAL A 120 0.99 -27.75 1.52
C VAL A 120 2.05 -27.49 2.59
N TYR A 121 2.19 -26.22 3.00
CA TYR A 121 3.06 -25.86 4.11
C TYR A 121 2.30 -25.95 5.43
N ASN A 122 2.88 -26.66 6.40
CA ASN A 122 2.28 -26.89 7.71
C ASN A 122 3.15 -26.26 8.80
N TRP A 123 2.69 -25.14 9.36
CA TRP A 123 3.40 -24.40 10.42
C TRP A 123 3.61 -25.22 11.70
N ASP A 124 2.72 -26.18 12.02
CA ASP A 124 2.86 -27.05 13.19
C ASP A 124 3.85 -28.21 12.95
N LYS A 125 4.00 -28.61 11.69
CA LYS A 125 4.82 -29.75 11.24
C LYS A 125 5.65 -29.38 10.01
N PRO A 126 6.54 -28.38 10.11
CA PRO A 126 7.39 -27.95 9.01
C PRO A 126 8.27 -29.11 8.50
N TYR A 127 8.76 -29.00 7.26
CA TYR A 127 9.62 -30.04 6.71
C TYR A 127 11.01 -29.98 7.34
N LYS A 128 11.49 -31.13 7.81
CA LYS A 128 12.71 -31.23 8.62
C LYS A 128 13.96 -30.74 7.89
N GLU A 129 14.08 -31.01 6.59
CA GLU A 129 15.27 -30.63 5.83
C GLU A 129 15.35 -29.11 5.60
N ASP A 130 14.21 -28.42 5.49
CA ASP A 130 14.18 -26.96 5.36
C ASP A 130 14.70 -26.31 6.65
N ILE A 131 14.17 -26.74 7.80
CA ILE A 131 14.62 -26.25 9.12
C ILE A 131 16.10 -26.55 9.34
N GLN A 132 16.56 -27.75 8.97
CA GLN A 132 17.97 -28.11 9.14
C GLN A 132 18.87 -27.22 8.28
N ARG A 133 18.44 -26.90 7.05
CA ARG A 133 19.18 -26.00 6.15
C ARG A 133 19.26 -24.58 6.71
N GLU A 134 18.16 -24.07 7.25
CA GLU A 134 18.14 -22.76 7.89
C GLU A 134 19.06 -22.72 9.13
N ILE A 135 19.06 -23.78 9.96
CA ILE A 135 20.01 -23.92 11.07
C ILE A 135 21.46 -23.89 10.56
N ASP A 136 21.76 -24.62 9.49
CA ASP A 136 23.11 -24.68 8.92
C ASP A 136 23.53 -23.31 8.34
N SER A 137 22.59 -22.58 7.73
CA SER A 137 22.78 -21.21 7.24
C SER A 137 23.09 -20.24 8.38
N LEU A 138 22.27 -20.25 9.45
CA LEU A 138 22.47 -19.44 10.66
C LEU A 138 23.79 -19.75 11.37
N GLN A 139 24.17 -21.04 11.43
CA GLN A 139 25.46 -21.45 12.00
C GLN A 139 26.63 -20.84 11.20
N SER A 140 26.53 -20.84 9.87
CA SER A 140 27.54 -20.22 8.99
C SER A 140 27.62 -18.70 9.18
N MET A 141 26.47 -18.02 9.32
CA MET A 141 26.44 -16.57 9.59
C MET A 141 27.00 -16.24 10.97
N MET A 142 26.66 -17.02 12.00
CA MET A 142 27.20 -16.86 13.35
C MET A 142 28.73 -17.03 13.41
N GLU A 143 29.30 -17.94 12.63
CA GLU A 143 30.76 -18.13 12.52
C GLU A 143 31.47 -16.93 11.86
N GLN A 144 30.75 -16.18 11.02
CA GLN A 144 31.25 -15.00 10.31
C GLN A 144 30.97 -13.68 11.05
N ALA A 145 29.99 -13.68 11.96
CA ALA A 145 29.58 -12.51 12.72
C ALA A 145 30.74 -11.92 13.56
N THR A 146 30.86 -10.59 13.51
CA THR A 146 31.95 -9.88 14.20
C THR A 146 31.58 -9.38 15.60
N SER A 147 30.28 -9.22 15.90
CA SER A 147 29.78 -8.79 17.21
C SER A 147 29.26 -9.98 18.03
N ASP A 148 29.23 -9.84 19.35
CA ASP A 148 28.64 -10.85 20.24
C ASP A 148 27.10 -10.79 20.23
N ASP A 149 26.52 -9.63 19.94
CA ASP A 149 25.07 -9.43 19.86
C ASP A 149 24.49 -10.21 18.66
N ASP A 150 25.11 -10.12 17.48
CA ASP A 150 24.70 -10.87 16.28
C ASP A 150 24.80 -12.38 16.53
N LYS A 151 25.87 -12.83 17.19
CA LYS A 151 26.04 -14.25 17.54
C LYS A 151 24.94 -14.71 18.48
N SER A 152 24.62 -13.93 19.51
CA SER A 152 23.55 -14.24 20.45
C SER A 152 22.20 -14.34 19.74
N TYR A 153 21.93 -13.44 18.79
CA TYR A 153 20.73 -13.48 17.96
C TYR A 153 20.62 -14.79 17.16
N TYR A 154 21.69 -15.17 16.46
CA TYR A 154 21.69 -16.43 15.68
C TYR A 154 21.60 -17.67 16.57
N GLU A 155 22.26 -17.68 17.74
CA GLU A 155 22.16 -18.78 18.72
C GLU A 155 20.72 -18.97 19.23
N ASP A 156 20.06 -17.87 19.61
CA ASP A 156 18.68 -17.90 20.10
C ASP A 156 17.70 -18.32 19.00
N TYR A 157 17.91 -17.86 17.76
CA TYR A 157 17.05 -18.24 16.66
C TYR A 157 17.21 -19.72 16.29
N MET A 158 18.46 -20.22 16.19
CA MET A 158 18.74 -21.64 16.00
C MET A 158 18.14 -22.53 17.09
N LYS A 159 18.05 -22.05 18.34
CA LYS A 159 17.41 -22.79 19.43
C LYS A 159 15.92 -22.99 19.16
N THR A 160 15.24 -21.98 18.63
CA THR A 160 13.83 -22.06 18.23
C THR A 160 13.63 -23.08 17.11
N LEU A 161 14.47 -23.03 16.07
CA LEU A 161 14.44 -24.00 14.97
C LEU A 161 14.72 -25.44 15.45
N LYS A 162 15.69 -25.62 16.36
CA LYS A 162 15.97 -26.92 17.01
C LYS A 162 14.79 -27.44 17.83
N ASP A 163 13.97 -26.55 18.39
CA ASP A 163 12.73 -26.94 19.06
C ASP A 163 11.64 -27.33 18.05
N GLN A 164 11.52 -26.62 16.91
CA GLN A 164 10.61 -26.99 15.82
C GLN A 164 10.95 -28.35 15.19
N LEU A 165 12.23 -28.72 15.10
CA LEU A 165 12.68 -30.05 14.64
C LEU A 165 12.04 -31.21 15.42
N LYS A 166 11.54 -30.99 16.64
CA LYS A 166 10.88 -32.01 17.47
C LYS A 166 9.50 -32.41 16.93
N THR A 167 8.81 -31.51 16.24
CA THR A 167 7.48 -31.75 15.62
C THR A 167 7.53 -31.78 14.10
N ALA A 168 8.66 -31.44 13.50
CA ALA A 168 8.89 -31.44 12.06
C ALA A 168 8.63 -32.80 11.39
N SER A 169 8.16 -32.74 10.14
CA SER A 169 7.86 -33.88 9.29
C SER A 169 9.08 -34.31 8.48
N ASP A 170 9.26 -35.62 8.28
CA ASP A 170 10.28 -36.18 7.37
C ASP A 170 9.83 -36.19 5.89
N THR A 171 8.57 -35.82 5.62
CA THR A 171 8.01 -35.79 4.25
C THR A 171 7.17 -34.55 4.06
N ARG A 172 7.27 -33.91 2.88
CA ARG A 172 6.29 -32.91 2.45
C ARG A 172 4.93 -33.56 2.19
N GLU A 173 3.87 -32.92 2.64
CA GLU A 173 2.50 -33.31 2.34
C GLU A 173 2.08 -32.67 1.01
N GLY A 174 1.56 -33.45 0.06
CA GLY A 174 1.07 -32.90 -1.20
C GLY A 174 -0.13 -31.98 -0.98
N ALA A 175 -0.37 -31.04 -1.90
CA ALA A 175 -1.42 -30.02 -1.79
C ALA A 175 -2.85 -30.57 -1.60
N GLY A 176 -3.09 -31.85 -1.91
CA GLY A 176 -4.39 -32.50 -1.73
C GLY A 176 -5.45 -31.89 -2.63
N ASP A 177 -6.51 -31.36 -2.02
CA ASP A 177 -7.58 -30.62 -2.69
C ASP A 177 -7.41 -29.10 -2.58
N TYR A 178 -6.22 -28.63 -2.19
CA TYR A 178 -5.89 -27.21 -1.97
C TYR A 178 -6.69 -26.55 -0.83
N SER A 179 -7.11 -27.31 0.18
CA SER A 179 -7.76 -26.75 1.38
C SER A 179 -6.84 -25.92 2.28
N GLY A 180 -5.51 -26.05 2.13
CA GLY A 180 -4.52 -25.26 2.87
C GLY A 180 -4.46 -23.81 2.37
N ASP A 181 -3.74 -22.96 3.09
CA ASP A 181 -3.57 -21.53 2.76
C ASP A 181 -2.16 -21.17 2.29
N THR A 182 -1.20 -22.08 2.47
CA THR A 182 0.19 -21.87 2.06
C THR A 182 0.70 -23.10 1.32
N PHE A 183 1.35 -22.89 0.19
CA PHE A 183 1.86 -23.97 -0.67
C PHE A 183 3.29 -23.68 -1.12
N ILE A 184 4.07 -24.73 -1.30
CA ILE A 184 5.43 -24.68 -1.82
C ILE A 184 5.47 -25.49 -3.12
N GLY A 185 6.18 -24.97 -4.11
CA GLY A 185 6.44 -25.67 -5.36
C GLY A 185 7.64 -25.09 -6.08
N SER A 186 8.11 -25.81 -7.11
CA SER A 186 9.28 -25.41 -7.89
C SER A 186 8.90 -24.47 -9.03
N VAL A 187 9.73 -23.48 -9.29
CA VAL A 187 9.71 -22.63 -10.49
C VAL A 187 11.10 -22.67 -11.11
N GLY A 188 11.24 -23.42 -12.21
CA GLY A 188 12.56 -23.76 -12.75
C GLY A 188 13.37 -24.56 -11.75
N ASP A 189 14.59 -24.10 -11.46
CA ASP A 189 15.52 -24.75 -10.52
C ASP A 189 15.33 -24.28 -9.06
N ASN A 190 14.43 -23.32 -8.80
CA ASN A 190 14.22 -22.71 -7.48
C ASN A 190 12.88 -23.16 -6.87
N GLU A 191 12.73 -23.03 -5.56
CA GLU A 191 11.48 -23.25 -4.84
C GLU A 191 10.87 -21.89 -4.43
N PHE A 192 9.55 -21.83 -4.41
CA PHE A 192 8.79 -20.65 -4.02
C PHE A 192 7.61 -21.05 -3.14
N MET A 193 7.15 -20.10 -2.33
CA MET A 193 6.00 -20.22 -1.46
C MET A 193 4.90 -19.29 -1.95
N VAL A 194 3.67 -19.81 -2.06
CA VAL A 194 2.46 -19.02 -2.29
C VAL A 194 1.64 -19.03 -1.02
N THR A 195 1.27 -17.86 -0.51
CA THR A 195 0.38 -17.70 0.65
C THR A 195 -0.88 -16.98 0.23
N PHE A 196 -2.05 -17.54 0.56
CA PHE A 196 -3.34 -16.96 0.24
C PHE A 196 -3.90 -16.17 1.42
N TYR A 197 -4.52 -15.02 1.11
CA TYR A 197 -5.19 -14.16 2.08
C TYR A 197 -6.72 -14.20 1.89
N GLY A 198 -7.47 -13.83 2.92
CA GLY A 198 -8.94 -13.81 2.83
C GLY A 198 -9.56 -15.19 2.66
N SER A 199 -9.03 -16.21 3.34
CA SER A 199 -9.62 -17.56 3.38
C SER A 199 -10.34 -17.80 4.72
N GLY A 200 -11.46 -18.52 4.69
CA GLY A 200 -12.25 -18.83 5.89
C GLY A 200 -13.13 -17.68 6.38
N ASP A 201 -13.25 -17.51 7.70
CA ASP A 201 -14.15 -16.55 8.34
C ASP A 201 -13.58 -15.10 8.38
N ASP A 202 -12.31 -14.92 8.00
CA ASP A 202 -11.61 -13.63 8.00
C ASP A 202 -11.43 -13.08 6.57
N MET A 203 -12.57 -12.74 5.95
CA MET A 203 -12.63 -12.07 4.65
C MET A 203 -12.41 -10.55 4.75
N SER A 204 -11.94 -10.06 5.91
CA SER A 204 -11.82 -8.63 6.21
C SER A 204 -10.70 -7.92 5.44
N THR A 205 -9.84 -8.65 4.74
CA THR A 205 -8.72 -8.07 3.97
C THR A 205 -8.95 -8.10 2.45
N GLY A 206 -10.05 -8.72 1.99
CA GLY A 206 -10.22 -9.04 0.58
C GLY A 206 -9.31 -10.20 0.15
N GLY A 207 -9.78 -11.00 -0.81
CA GLY A 207 -9.04 -12.18 -1.26
C GLY A 207 -7.71 -11.84 -1.95
N GLY A 208 -6.76 -12.78 -1.96
CA GLY A 208 -5.49 -12.54 -2.62
C GLY A 208 -4.44 -13.61 -2.41
N PHE A 209 -3.22 -13.33 -2.86
CA PHE A 209 -2.04 -14.15 -2.58
C PHE A 209 -0.73 -13.37 -2.63
N SER A 210 0.29 -13.86 -1.93
CA SER A 210 1.70 -13.53 -2.19
C SER A 210 2.44 -14.69 -2.83
N LEU A 211 3.54 -14.38 -3.52
CA LEU A 211 4.56 -15.31 -3.97
C LEU A 211 5.91 -14.82 -3.46
N ASP A 212 6.61 -15.70 -2.74
CA ASP A 212 7.89 -15.41 -2.12
C ASP A 212 8.91 -16.50 -2.46
N TYR A 213 10.19 -16.13 -2.60
CA TYR A 213 11.26 -17.10 -2.77
C TYR A 213 11.37 -18.00 -1.54
N TYR A 214 11.50 -19.31 -1.74
CA TYR A 214 11.51 -20.28 -0.64
C TYR A 214 12.65 -21.30 -0.72
N PRO A 215 13.35 -21.57 0.39
CA PRO A 215 13.39 -20.77 1.61
C PRO A 215 14.02 -19.39 1.37
N SER A 216 13.57 -18.36 2.09
CA SER A 216 14.00 -16.97 1.86
C SER A 216 15.50 -16.75 2.09
N ASP A 217 16.10 -17.46 3.05
CA ASP A 217 17.54 -17.45 3.33
C ASP A 217 18.39 -18.02 2.17
N GLN A 218 17.75 -18.66 1.18
CA GLN A 218 18.41 -19.21 0.00
C GLN A 218 18.35 -18.27 -1.21
N LEU A 219 17.71 -17.09 -1.11
CA LEU A 219 17.65 -16.13 -2.21
C LEU A 219 19.06 -15.65 -2.63
N ILE A 220 20.03 -15.65 -1.71
CA ILE A 220 21.43 -15.33 -2.04
C ILE A 220 22.06 -16.33 -3.03
N GLN A 221 21.54 -17.56 -3.13
CA GLN A 221 22.03 -18.55 -4.10
C GLN A 221 21.48 -18.30 -5.50
N TYR A 222 20.28 -17.75 -5.58
CA TYR A 222 19.69 -17.30 -6.84
C TYR A 222 20.51 -16.16 -7.44
N ARG A 223 20.98 -15.23 -6.59
CA ARG A 223 21.76 -14.08 -7.03
C ARG A 223 22.95 -13.80 -6.10
N PRO A 224 24.06 -14.56 -6.21
CA PRO A 224 25.19 -14.45 -5.28
C PRO A 224 26.00 -13.17 -5.47
N LYS A 225 26.56 -12.67 -4.37
CA LYS A 225 27.47 -11.51 -4.34
C LYS A 225 28.63 -11.75 -3.39
N ASP A 226 29.84 -11.47 -3.87
CA ASP A 226 31.07 -11.61 -3.06
C ASP A 226 30.97 -10.76 -1.79
N GLY A 227 31.15 -11.41 -0.62
CA GLY A 227 31.10 -10.76 0.69
C GLY A 227 29.70 -10.68 1.31
N ALA A 228 28.64 -10.99 0.56
CA ALA A 228 27.28 -11.02 1.08
C ALA A 228 26.90 -12.43 1.57
N THR A 229 26.10 -12.47 2.64
CA THR A 229 25.48 -13.70 3.17
C THR A 229 23.97 -13.73 2.97
N SER A 230 23.35 -12.58 2.71
CA SER A 230 21.93 -12.46 2.42
C SER A 230 21.69 -11.45 1.31
N VAL A 231 20.51 -11.53 0.70
CA VAL A 231 20.01 -10.55 -0.26
C VAL A 231 18.50 -10.43 -0.12
N TYR A 232 17.99 -9.22 -0.30
CA TYR A 232 16.56 -8.93 -0.40
C TYR A 232 16.28 -8.20 -1.71
N CYS A 233 15.08 -8.35 -2.25
CA CYS A 233 14.65 -7.57 -3.41
C CYS A 233 13.36 -6.80 -3.12
N TYR A 234 13.32 -5.52 -3.52
CA TYR A 234 12.18 -4.63 -3.32
C TYR A 234 12.16 -3.52 -4.38
N SER A 235 11.07 -2.75 -4.42
CA SER A 235 10.93 -1.60 -5.34
C SER A 235 11.99 -0.55 -5.04
N SER A 236 12.67 -0.03 -6.06
CA SER A 236 13.66 1.04 -5.86
C SER A 236 13.07 2.35 -5.35
N GLU A 237 11.75 2.51 -5.36
CA GLU A 237 11.07 3.71 -4.82
C GLU A 237 11.26 3.87 -3.30
N TYR A 238 11.56 2.78 -2.59
CA TYR A 238 11.79 2.77 -1.15
C TYR A 238 13.27 2.95 -0.77
N SER A 239 14.13 3.24 -1.75
CA SER A 239 15.56 3.41 -1.52
C SER A 239 15.99 4.84 -1.83
N ASP A 240 16.58 5.48 -0.84
CA ASP A 240 17.26 6.77 -0.98
C ASP A 240 18.70 6.63 -1.54
N GLU A 241 19.17 5.39 -1.77
CA GLU A 241 20.52 5.15 -2.26
C GLU A 241 20.63 5.45 -3.76
N GLU A 242 21.75 6.10 -4.14
CA GLU A 242 22.16 6.26 -5.55
C GLU A 242 22.60 4.90 -6.11
N ALA A 243 21.63 3.99 -6.31
CA ALA A 243 21.87 2.68 -6.88
C ALA A 243 22.23 2.80 -8.37
N SER A 244 23.08 1.88 -8.82
CA SER A 244 23.55 1.78 -10.21
C SER A 244 22.42 1.68 -11.23
N ALA A 245 22.68 2.02 -12.50
CA ALA A 245 21.68 1.87 -13.56
C ALA A 245 21.16 0.43 -13.64
N ASN A 246 19.87 0.26 -13.95
CA ASN A 246 19.27 -1.06 -14.11
C ASN A 246 20.03 -1.89 -15.16
N THR A 247 20.48 -3.07 -14.74
CA THR A 247 21.32 -3.98 -15.54
C THR A 247 20.56 -5.13 -16.18
N ALA A 248 19.23 -5.19 -16.03
CA ALA A 248 18.41 -6.23 -16.64
C ALA A 248 18.51 -6.23 -18.16
N SER A 249 18.42 -7.43 -18.73
CA SER A 249 18.32 -7.66 -20.16
C SER A 249 16.87 -7.52 -20.65
N ILE A 250 15.89 -7.87 -19.81
CA ILE A 250 14.47 -7.59 -20.03
C ILE A 250 14.24 -6.08 -20.04
N SER A 251 13.35 -5.59 -20.90
CA SER A 251 12.95 -4.18 -20.88
C SER A 251 11.76 -3.96 -19.94
N ALA A 252 11.56 -2.73 -19.46
CA ALA A 252 10.41 -2.37 -18.63
C ALA A 252 9.07 -2.78 -19.28
N ALA A 253 8.92 -2.57 -20.59
CA ALA A 253 7.71 -2.93 -21.34
C ALA A 253 7.53 -4.46 -21.48
N ASP A 254 8.63 -5.22 -21.59
CA ASP A 254 8.54 -6.68 -21.59
C ASP A 254 8.18 -7.21 -20.19
N ALA A 255 8.65 -6.56 -19.12
CA ALA A 255 8.25 -6.88 -17.75
C ALA A 255 6.77 -6.57 -17.51
N GLU A 256 6.27 -5.43 -18.00
CA GLU A 256 4.84 -5.08 -18.00
C GLU A 256 3.99 -6.14 -18.70
N GLN A 257 4.40 -6.57 -19.91
CA GLN A 257 3.65 -7.60 -20.62
C GLN A 257 3.67 -8.94 -19.88
N LYS A 258 4.83 -9.35 -19.33
CA LYS A 258 4.93 -10.58 -18.54
C LYS A 258 4.04 -10.54 -17.30
N GLY A 259 3.98 -9.40 -16.62
CA GLY A 259 3.12 -9.25 -15.44
C GLY A 259 1.63 -9.32 -15.80
N THR A 260 1.23 -8.68 -16.90
CA THR A 260 -0.14 -8.78 -17.43
C THR A 260 -0.51 -10.23 -17.76
N ASP A 261 0.38 -10.96 -18.46
CA ASP A 261 0.16 -12.36 -18.84
C ASP A 261 0.07 -13.27 -17.60
N PHE A 262 0.93 -13.01 -16.60
CA PHE A 262 0.92 -13.73 -15.33
C PHE A 262 -0.41 -13.56 -14.59
N LEU A 263 -0.86 -12.32 -14.38
CA LEU A 263 -2.13 -12.03 -13.72
C LEU A 263 -3.30 -12.70 -14.45
N ALA A 264 -3.33 -12.59 -15.78
CA ALA A 264 -4.35 -13.23 -16.60
C ALA A 264 -4.37 -14.76 -16.44
N SER A 265 -3.20 -15.41 -16.33
CA SER A 265 -3.09 -16.86 -16.09
C SER A 265 -3.69 -17.28 -14.74
N CYS A 266 -3.55 -16.43 -13.72
CA CYS A 266 -4.16 -16.60 -12.39
C CYS A 266 -5.68 -16.31 -12.38
N GLY A 267 -6.24 -15.82 -13.49
CA GLY A 267 -7.64 -15.41 -13.61
C GLY A 267 -7.90 -13.98 -13.14
N ILE A 268 -6.83 -13.18 -12.95
CA ILE A 268 -6.90 -11.75 -12.65
C ILE A 268 -6.82 -11.02 -13.98
N SER A 269 -7.96 -10.51 -14.46
CA SER A 269 -8.06 -9.75 -15.70
C SER A 269 -8.44 -8.31 -15.45
N ASP A 270 -8.48 -7.53 -16.53
CA ASP A 270 -8.87 -6.12 -16.50
C ASP A 270 -8.00 -5.34 -15.52
N VAL A 271 -6.70 -5.34 -15.78
CA VAL A 271 -5.69 -4.61 -14.99
C VAL A 271 -4.96 -3.63 -15.89
N ILE A 272 -4.37 -2.60 -15.31
CA ILE A 272 -3.57 -1.59 -15.99
C ILE A 272 -2.34 -1.25 -15.14
N GLU A 273 -1.18 -1.08 -15.79
CA GLU A 273 0.03 -0.62 -15.11
C GLU A 273 -0.21 0.79 -14.54
N THR A 274 0.13 0.98 -13.27
CA THR A 274 0.10 2.29 -12.60
C THR A 274 1.49 2.77 -12.21
N SER A 275 2.44 1.86 -11.98
CA SER A 275 3.85 2.22 -11.77
C SER A 275 4.79 1.09 -12.18
N ASN A 276 6.02 1.47 -12.52
CA ASN A 276 7.08 0.55 -12.92
C ASN A 276 8.42 1.12 -12.46
N PHE A 277 8.95 0.53 -11.40
CA PHE A 277 10.23 0.92 -10.80
C PHE A 277 11.29 -0.13 -11.08
N ASP A 278 12.56 0.23 -10.92
CA ASP A 278 13.63 -0.77 -10.96
C ASP A 278 13.49 -1.72 -9.77
N LEU A 279 13.73 -3.01 -9.99
CA LEU A 279 13.86 -3.97 -8.90
C LEU A 279 15.25 -3.82 -8.28
N LEU A 280 15.31 -3.42 -7.02
CA LEU A 280 16.54 -3.26 -6.25
C LEU A 280 16.87 -4.57 -5.54
N TRP A 281 18.13 -5.00 -5.65
CA TRP A 281 18.71 -6.12 -4.93
C TRP A 281 19.70 -5.57 -3.90
N ASP A 282 19.37 -5.72 -2.62
CA ASP A 282 20.12 -5.20 -1.49
C ASP A 282 20.83 -6.34 -0.77
N TYR A 283 22.15 -6.26 -0.70
CA TYR A 283 23.04 -7.31 -0.22
C TYR A 283 23.60 -6.95 1.13
N SER A 284 23.54 -7.89 2.07
CA SER A 284 24.12 -7.70 3.41
C SER A 284 25.11 -8.81 3.77
N ASP A 285 26.08 -8.46 4.60
CA ASP A 285 26.98 -9.43 5.21
C ASP A 285 26.37 -10.08 6.48
N ALA A 286 27.13 -10.94 7.14
CA ALA A 286 26.68 -11.68 8.32
C ALA A 286 26.41 -10.79 9.55
N SER A 287 26.84 -9.53 9.51
CA SER A 287 26.60 -8.52 10.53
C SER A 287 25.48 -7.54 10.11
N ASN A 288 24.66 -7.93 9.12
CA ASN A 288 23.59 -7.12 8.53
C ASN A 288 24.04 -5.76 7.99
N SER A 289 25.32 -5.62 7.64
CA SER A 289 25.84 -4.41 7.02
C SER A 289 25.70 -4.47 5.50
N THR A 290 25.27 -3.38 4.88
CA THR A 290 25.13 -3.29 3.42
C THR A 290 26.48 -3.49 2.73
N VAL A 291 26.52 -4.50 1.85
CA VAL A 291 27.66 -4.84 0.98
C VAL A 291 27.53 -4.15 -0.37
N ALA A 292 26.33 -4.16 -0.94
CA ALA A 292 26.02 -3.54 -2.23
C ALA A 292 24.50 -3.38 -2.40
N ALA A 293 24.11 -2.44 -3.26
CA ALA A 293 22.76 -2.32 -3.78
C ALA A 293 22.81 -2.28 -5.32
N GLU A 294 22.05 -3.15 -5.99
CA GLU A 294 22.07 -3.30 -7.46
C GLU A 294 20.67 -3.27 -8.06
N LYS A 295 20.46 -2.48 -9.12
CA LYS A 295 19.21 -2.50 -9.87
C LYS A 295 19.27 -3.53 -10.99
N ASN A 296 18.34 -4.47 -10.98
CA ASN A 296 18.21 -5.49 -12.01
C ASN A 296 16.83 -6.12 -11.98
N GLY A 297 16.03 -5.82 -13.00
CA GLY A 297 14.64 -6.22 -13.11
C GLY A 297 13.72 -5.05 -12.81
N TYR A 298 12.44 -5.33 -12.68
CA TYR A 298 11.40 -4.33 -12.51
C TYR A 298 10.41 -4.75 -11.43
N MET A 299 9.97 -3.78 -10.64
CA MET A 299 8.81 -3.90 -9.78
C MET A 299 7.63 -3.21 -10.47
N VAL A 300 6.73 -4.01 -11.04
CA VAL A 300 5.59 -3.51 -11.80
C VAL A 300 4.34 -3.58 -10.94
N THR A 301 3.66 -2.45 -10.78
CA THR A 301 2.40 -2.36 -10.04
C THR A 301 1.25 -2.13 -11.00
N TYR A 302 0.20 -2.92 -10.82
CA TYR A 302 -1.06 -2.81 -11.55
C TYR A 302 -2.20 -2.53 -10.59
N LYS A 303 -3.21 -1.84 -11.09
CA LYS A 303 -4.54 -1.74 -10.46
C LYS A 303 -5.60 -2.32 -11.36
N ARG A 304 -6.78 -2.56 -10.79
CA ARG A 304 -7.98 -2.88 -11.57
C ARG A 304 -8.21 -1.80 -12.63
N SER A 305 -8.64 -2.22 -13.81
CA SER A 305 -8.97 -1.39 -14.96
C SER A 305 -10.45 -1.51 -15.27
N VAL A 306 -11.09 -0.38 -15.51
CA VAL A 306 -12.49 -0.28 -15.90
C VAL A 306 -12.56 0.52 -17.18
N ASP A 307 -12.95 -0.11 -18.29
CA ASP A 307 -12.90 0.49 -19.64
C ASP A 307 -11.52 1.12 -19.98
N GLY A 308 -10.43 0.51 -19.50
CA GLY A 308 -9.06 1.00 -19.72
C GLY A 308 -8.63 2.12 -18.77
N VAL A 309 -9.37 2.38 -17.70
CA VAL A 309 -9.11 3.44 -16.72
C VAL A 309 -8.92 2.84 -15.33
N ALA A 310 -7.85 3.22 -14.64
CA ALA A 310 -7.70 2.87 -13.23
C ALA A 310 -8.73 3.67 -12.39
N PRO A 311 -9.55 3.01 -11.56
CA PRO A 311 -10.40 3.68 -10.59
C PRO A 311 -9.58 4.56 -9.65
N TYR A 312 -10.16 5.66 -9.21
CA TYR A 312 -9.57 6.53 -8.21
C TYR A 312 -9.70 5.90 -6.83
N THR A 313 -8.56 5.74 -6.16
CA THR A 313 -8.44 5.08 -4.86
C THR A 313 -7.50 5.92 -3.98
N PRO A 314 -7.94 7.13 -3.55
CA PRO A 314 -7.10 7.99 -2.75
C PRO A 314 -6.87 7.39 -1.36
N ASN A 315 -5.71 7.70 -0.78
CA ASN A 315 -5.49 7.54 0.64
C ASN A 315 -6.41 8.49 1.41
N ILE A 316 -7.29 7.91 2.21
CA ILE A 316 -8.33 8.66 2.93
C ILE A 316 -7.88 9.16 4.31
N TYR A 317 -6.70 8.75 4.79
CA TYR A 317 -6.21 9.15 6.12
C TYR A 317 -5.84 10.64 6.18
N GLY A 318 -5.52 11.25 5.02
CA GLY A 318 -5.26 12.69 4.90
C GLY A 318 -6.53 13.56 4.93
N LEU A 319 -7.73 12.97 4.79
CA LEU A 319 -8.97 13.72 4.72
C LEU A 319 -9.36 14.27 6.09
N ASP A 320 -9.36 15.60 6.20
CA ASP A 320 -9.68 16.35 7.42
C ASP A 320 -11.00 15.93 8.08
N THR A 321 -12.02 15.66 7.28
CA THR A 321 -13.36 15.30 7.76
C THR A 321 -13.49 13.85 8.24
N LEU A 322 -12.46 13.03 7.96
CA LEU A 322 -12.32 11.66 8.46
C LEU A 322 -11.28 11.55 9.59
N ALA A 323 -10.37 12.51 9.69
CA ALA A 323 -9.40 12.64 10.78
C ALA A 323 -10.09 13.02 12.10
N THR A 324 -10.75 12.06 12.75
CA THR A 324 -11.40 12.26 14.06
C THR A 324 -10.53 11.74 15.20
N SER A 325 -10.63 12.38 16.37
CA SER A 325 -10.04 11.92 17.64
C SER A 325 -10.69 10.64 18.22
N ASP A 326 -11.63 10.05 17.48
CA ASP A 326 -12.45 8.92 17.91
C ASP A 326 -11.85 7.60 17.37
N GLU A 327 -12.12 6.49 18.07
CA GLU A 327 -11.64 5.11 17.81
C GLU A 327 -12.07 4.51 16.43
N THR A 328 -12.63 5.31 15.52
CA THR A 328 -13.11 4.84 14.21
C THR A 328 -12.06 5.07 13.14
N TRP A 329 -11.42 3.98 12.72
CA TRP A 329 -10.51 3.96 11.58
C TRP A 329 -11.26 3.61 10.31
N TYR A 330 -11.11 4.44 9.28
CA TYR A 330 -11.61 4.14 7.96
C TYR A 330 -10.48 3.57 7.11
N ASP A 331 -10.83 2.62 6.26
CA ASP A 331 -9.93 2.10 5.24
C ASP A 331 -10.71 1.87 3.93
N THR A 332 -10.01 1.95 2.81
CA THR A 332 -10.53 1.60 1.50
C THR A 332 -9.90 0.30 1.04
N MET A 333 -10.71 -0.70 0.70
CA MET A 333 -10.19 -1.86 -0.04
C MET A 333 -9.59 -1.38 -1.38
N ASP A 334 -8.28 -1.32 -1.50
CA ASP A 334 -7.59 -0.99 -2.75
C ASP A 334 -6.99 -2.25 -3.35
N GLU A 335 -7.36 -2.57 -4.60
CA GLU A 335 -6.80 -3.72 -5.30
C GLU A 335 -5.46 -3.32 -5.92
N THR A 336 -4.40 -3.93 -5.40
CA THR A 336 -3.04 -3.72 -5.87
C THR A 336 -2.42 -5.06 -6.23
N PHE A 337 -1.80 -5.10 -7.42
CA PHE A 337 -1.05 -6.24 -7.90
C PHE A 337 0.39 -5.80 -8.17
N GLN A 338 1.32 -6.15 -7.31
CA GLN A 338 2.72 -5.78 -7.44
C GLN A 338 3.56 -7.02 -7.74
N LEU A 339 4.37 -6.95 -8.80
CA LEU A 339 5.14 -8.08 -9.32
C LEU A 339 6.62 -7.71 -9.47
N GLY A 340 7.50 -8.46 -8.81
CA GLY A 340 8.94 -8.40 -9.03
C GLY A 340 9.32 -9.33 -10.18
N ILE A 341 9.92 -8.78 -11.23
CA ILE A 341 10.28 -9.52 -12.45
C ILE A 341 11.72 -9.21 -12.84
N ASP A 342 12.54 -10.25 -13.03
CA ASP A 342 13.89 -10.12 -13.56
C ASP A 342 14.09 -10.88 -14.88
N ASP A 343 15.35 -11.05 -15.29
CA ASP A 343 15.72 -11.74 -16.52
C ASP A 343 15.28 -13.22 -16.56
N ASN A 344 15.15 -13.89 -15.40
CA ASN A 344 14.73 -15.28 -15.32
C ASN A 344 13.22 -15.44 -15.12
N GLY A 345 12.51 -14.41 -14.66
CA GLY A 345 11.05 -14.42 -14.56
C GLY A 345 10.52 -13.71 -13.32
N LEU A 346 9.38 -14.20 -12.84
CA LEU A 346 8.74 -13.70 -11.63
C LEU A 346 9.55 -14.13 -10.40
N ILE A 347 9.94 -13.19 -9.55
CA ILE A 347 10.67 -13.43 -8.29
C ILE A 347 9.81 -13.19 -7.05
N SER A 348 8.83 -12.28 -7.16
CA SER A 348 7.89 -12.00 -6.09
C SER A 348 6.56 -11.52 -6.66
N ALA A 349 5.48 -11.76 -5.92
CA ALA A 349 4.17 -11.19 -6.22
C ALA A 349 3.42 -10.85 -4.94
N TYR A 350 2.68 -9.75 -4.96
CA TYR A 350 1.69 -9.40 -3.95
C TYR A 350 0.41 -8.99 -4.68
N CYS A 351 -0.65 -9.78 -4.53
CA CYS A 351 -1.88 -9.64 -5.28
C CYS A 351 -3.09 -9.57 -4.34
N LEU A 352 -3.63 -8.36 -4.15
CA LEU A 352 -4.94 -8.13 -3.52
C LEU A 352 -6.04 -8.21 -4.60
N ASP A 353 -6.56 -9.42 -4.83
CA ASP A 353 -7.64 -9.71 -5.78
C ASP A 353 -8.99 -9.78 -5.05
N SER A 354 -9.41 -8.64 -4.50
CA SER A 354 -10.54 -8.53 -3.59
C SER A 354 -11.91 -8.65 -4.29
N PHE A 355 -11.99 -8.34 -5.58
CA PHE A 355 -13.25 -8.25 -6.32
C PHE A 355 -13.26 -9.08 -7.59
N ARG A 356 -14.42 -9.67 -7.87
CA ARG A 356 -14.68 -10.40 -9.11
C ARG A 356 -15.80 -9.74 -9.90
N ALA A 357 -15.57 -9.55 -11.19
CA ALA A 357 -16.62 -9.07 -12.09
C ALA A 357 -17.75 -10.10 -12.20
N THR A 358 -18.99 -9.64 -12.01
CA THR A 358 -20.20 -10.48 -12.16
C THR A 358 -20.54 -10.76 -13.62
N GLY A 359 -19.95 -10.00 -14.55
CA GLY A 359 -20.28 -9.99 -15.98
C GLY A 359 -21.43 -9.05 -16.36
N ASP A 360 -22.19 -8.55 -15.38
CA ASP A 360 -23.21 -7.53 -15.60
C ASP A 360 -22.56 -6.16 -15.81
N LYS A 361 -23.09 -5.37 -16.75
CA LYS A 361 -22.71 -3.97 -16.96
C LYS A 361 -23.83 -3.12 -17.57
N LYS A 362 -23.79 -1.82 -17.31
CA LYS A 362 -24.47 -0.79 -18.10
C LYS A 362 -23.43 -0.12 -19.00
N ASP A 363 -23.41 -0.52 -20.26
CA ASP A 363 -22.42 -0.05 -21.24
C ASP A 363 -22.72 1.38 -21.70
N ASN A 364 -21.69 2.20 -21.86
CA ASN A 364 -21.76 3.56 -22.41
C ASN A 364 -22.91 4.40 -21.82
N VAL A 365 -22.85 4.62 -20.51
CA VAL A 365 -23.85 5.41 -19.79
C VAL A 365 -23.81 6.89 -20.20
N ASP A 366 -24.95 7.54 -20.15
CA ASP A 366 -25.03 8.99 -20.31
C ASP A 366 -24.37 9.66 -19.10
N LEU A 367 -23.45 10.59 -19.38
CA LEU A 367 -22.73 11.36 -18.38
C LEU A 367 -23.19 12.81 -18.41
N ILE A 368 -23.23 13.47 -17.26
CA ILE A 368 -23.49 14.90 -17.16
C ILE A 368 -22.35 15.69 -17.78
N SER A 369 -22.68 16.84 -18.37
CA SER A 369 -21.69 17.78 -18.89
C SER A 369 -20.86 18.40 -17.77
N TRP A 370 -19.70 18.95 -18.11
CA TRP A 370 -18.89 19.76 -17.20
C TRP A 370 -19.69 20.90 -16.54
N ASP A 371 -20.50 21.61 -17.34
CA ASP A 371 -21.34 22.71 -16.85
C ASP A 371 -22.39 22.23 -15.84
N ASP A 372 -22.92 21.03 -16.01
CA ASP A 372 -23.90 20.47 -15.07
C ASP A 372 -23.24 19.96 -13.79
N ALA A 373 -22.04 19.37 -13.89
CA ALA A 373 -21.22 19.03 -12.71
C ALA A 373 -20.90 20.28 -11.89
N LEU A 374 -20.48 21.39 -12.54
CA LEU A 374 -20.22 22.67 -11.88
C LEU A 374 -21.45 23.26 -11.18
N LYS A 375 -22.65 23.11 -11.76
CA LYS A 375 -23.90 23.56 -11.11
C LYS A 375 -24.26 22.72 -9.89
N LYS A 376 -23.90 21.44 -9.91
CA LYS A 376 -24.18 20.48 -8.83
C LYS A 376 -23.20 20.55 -7.67
N LEU A 377 -21.95 20.92 -7.93
CA LEU A 377 -20.90 20.96 -6.94
C LEU A 377 -21.23 21.83 -5.70
N PRO A 378 -21.79 23.05 -5.80
CA PRO A 378 -22.19 23.82 -4.62
C PRO A 378 -23.25 23.12 -3.76
N GLU A 379 -24.19 22.38 -4.38
CA GLU A 379 -25.19 21.60 -3.64
C GLU A 379 -24.52 20.50 -2.81
N ALA A 380 -23.54 19.81 -3.41
CA ALA A 380 -22.76 18.76 -2.75
C ALA A 380 -21.86 19.30 -1.63
N VAL A 381 -21.10 20.37 -1.89
CA VAL A 381 -20.25 21.04 -0.88
C VAL A 381 -21.10 21.49 0.31
N ASN A 382 -22.25 22.14 0.04
CA ASN A 382 -23.15 22.56 1.10
C ASN A 382 -23.68 21.40 1.92
N LYS A 383 -24.10 20.31 1.27
CA LYS A 383 -24.60 19.13 1.97
C LYS A 383 -23.49 18.51 2.83
N TYR A 384 -22.34 18.21 2.24
CA TYR A 384 -21.26 17.50 2.90
C TYR A 384 -20.69 18.25 4.10
N TYR A 385 -20.34 19.54 3.93
CA TYR A 385 -19.70 20.32 5.00
C TYR A 385 -20.68 20.91 6.01
N THR A 386 -21.99 20.89 5.72
CA THR A 386 -22.99 21.11 6.77
C THR A 386 -22.96 19.97 7.79
N ASP A 387 -22.84 18.72 7.32
CA ASP A 387 -22.89 17.52 8.15
C ASP A 387 -21.50 17.10 8.69
N ASN A 388 -20.44 17.38 7.94
CA ASN A 388 -19.05 17.05 8.27
C ASN A 388 -18.21 18.33 8.32
N LYS A 389 -18.13 18.95 9.50
CA LYS A 389 -17.37 20.21 9.66
C LYS A 389 -15.91 19.98 9.37
N THR A 390 -15.34 20.90 8.58
CA THR A 390 -13.92 20.96 8.31
C THR A 390 -13.25 22.00 9.24
N GLN A 391 -11.97 21.80 9.55
CA GLN A 391 -11.18 22.81 10.27
C GLN A 391 -10.78 24.00 9.39
N TYR A 392 -10.90 23.87 8.07
CA TYR A 392 -10.52 24.90 7.11
C TYR A 392 -11.63 25.93 6.92
N SER A 393 -11.24 27.20 6.75
CA SER A 393 -12.18 28.28 6.41
C SER A 393 -12.29 28.52 4.90
N THR A 394 -11.40 27.92 4.11
CA THR A 394 -11.34 28.03 2.65
C THR A 394 -10.97 26.70 2.04
N ILE A 395 -11.54 26.37 0.88
CA ILE A 395 -11.20 25.17 0.10
C ILE A 395 -10.83 25.57 -1.32
N GLU A 396 -9.74 24.99 -1.83
CA GLU A 396 -9.31 25.14 -3.23
C GLU A 396 -9.17 23.75 -3.85
N PHE A 397 -10.14 23.34 -4.66
CA PHE A 397 -10.04 22.10 -5.43
C PHE A 397 -9.04 22.30 -6.57
N ASN A 398 -7.86 21.71 -6.44
CA ASN A 398 -6.74 21.85 -7.39
C ASN A 398 -6.48 20.58 -8.20
N ASP A 399 -7.12 19.46 -7.83
CA ASP A 399 -7.18 18.22 -8.60
C ASP A 399 -8.64 17.92 -8.97
N VAL A 400 -8.93 17.91 -10.28
CA VAL A 400 -10.27 17.66 -10.80
C VAL A 400 -10.20 16.62 -11.90
N ARG A 401 -11.03 15.59 -11.79
CA ARG A 401 -11.00 14.46 -12.72
C ARG A 401 -12.35 13.79 -12.93
N LEU A 402 -12.58 13.30 -14.14
CA LEU A 402 -13.60 12.29 -14.43
C LEU A 402 -12.93 10.92 -14.35
N THR A 403 -13.44 9.99 -13.55
CA THR A 403 -12.80 8.67 -13.36
C THR A 403 -13.83 7.66 -12.87
N TYR A 404 -13.40 6.47 -12.47
CA TYR A 404 -14.24 5.50 -11.76
C TYR A 404 -14.00 5.57 -10.27
N TYR A 405 -15.05 5.31 -9.49
CA TYR A 405 -14.92 5.03 -8.06
C TYR A 405 -15.71 3.79 -7.70
N LYS A 406 -15.20 3.04 -6.72
CA LYS A 406 -15.85 1.84 -6.22
C LYS A 406 -16.88 2.20 -5.17
N LEU A 407 -18.14 1.87 -5.44
CA LEU A 407 -19.27 2.07 -4.54
C LEU A 407 -19.78 0.73 -4.03
N LYS A 408 -20.12 0.70 -2.74
CA LYS A 408 -20.74 -0.46 -2.09
C LYS A 408 -22.24 -0.19 -1.89
N ASP A 409 -23.05 -1.21 -2.12
CA ASP A 409 -24.49 -1.24 -1.83
C ASP A 409 -24.85 -2.64 -1.28
N GLY A 410 -24.89 -2.75 0.05
CA GLY A 410 -24.98 -4.06 0.72
C GLY A 410 -23.78 -4.95 0.40
N ASP A 411 -24.03 -6.15 -0.12
CA ASP A 411 -22.97 -7.11 -0.52
C ASP A 411 -22.46 -6.91 -1.95
N LYS A 412 -22.99 -5.90 -2.67
CA LYS A 412 -22.66 -5.64 -4.07
C LYS A 412 -21.72 -4.46 -4.21
N TYR A 413 -20.84 -4.56 -5.18
CA TYR A 413 -19.88 -3.53 -5.52
C TYR A 413 -20.14 -3.04 -6.95
N THR A 414 -19.92 -1.76 -7.19
CA THR A 414 -19.98 -1.18 -8.53
C THR A 414 -18.80 -0.26 -8.75
N TYR A 415 -18.21 -0.31 -9.94
CA TYR A 415 -17.36 0.77 -10.41
C TYR A 415 -18.23 1.69 -11.25
N SER A 416 -18.41 2.92 -10.77
CA SER A 416 -19.29 3.92 -11.38
C SER A 416 -18.48 5.15 -11.80
N PRO A 417 -18.81 5.78 -12.94
CA PRO A 417 -18.20 7.05 -13.34
C PRO A 417 -18.47 8.14 -12.30
N VAL A 418 -17.45 8.90 -11.92
CA VAL A 418 -17.53 9.99 -10.95
C VAL A 418 -16.76 11.22 -11.39
N TRP A 419 -17.28 12.38 -11.04
CA TRP A 419 -16.52 13.63 -11.01
C TRP A 419 -15.90 13.80 -9.63
N VAL A 420 -14.59 13.92 -9.57
CA VAL A 420 -13.81 14.12 -8.36
C VAL A 420 -13.32 15.57 -8.31
N PHE A 421 -13.51 16.21 -7.17
CA PHE A 421 -12.97 17.52 -6.82
C PHE A 421 -12.18 17.36 -5.53
N ALA A 422 -10.86 17.37 -5.64
CA ALA A 422 -9.94 17.17 -4.53
C ALA A 422 -9.05 18.40 -4.31
N GLN A 423 -8.73 18.65 -3.05
CA GLN A 423 -7.66 19.55 -2.65
C GLN A 423 -6.49 18.69 -2.22
N CYS A 424 -5.37 18.83 -2.93
CA CYS A 424 -4.13 18.12 -2.68
C CYS A 424 -3.03 19.11 -2.27
N ASP A 425 -2.08 18.65 -1.47
CA ASP A 425 -0.88 19.43 -1.19
C ASP A 425 0.07 19.43 -2.40
N LYS A 426 1.00 20.38 -2.42
CA LYS A 426 2.05 20.45 -3.44
C LYS A 426 3.31 19.81 -2.91
N MET A 427 3.87 18.90 -3.70
CA MET A 427 5.20 18.34 -3.50
C MET A 427 6.28 19.41 -3.73
N GLU A 428 7.53 19.13 -3.30
CA GLU A 428 8.66 20.06 -3.45
C GLU A 428 8.93 20.47 -4.91
N ASP A 429 8.66 19.58 -5.86
CA ASP A 429 8.79 19.83 -7.29
C ASP A 429 7.60 20.62 -7.91
N GLY A 430 6.60 20.94 -7.10
CA GLY A 430 5.40 21.69 -7.47
C GLY A 430 4.27 20.84 -8.06
N SER A 431 4.44 19.52 -8.21
CA SER A 431 3.37 18.59 -8.53
C SER A 431 2.38 18.44 -7.36
N LEU A 432 1.19 17.92 -7.62
CA LEU A 432 0.18 17.67 -6.58
C LEU A 432 0.37 16.26 -6.01
N ASP A 433 0.26 16.14 -4.68
CA ASP A 433 0.11 14.86 -4.01
C ASP A 433 -1.33 14.34 -4.19
N LYS A 434 -1.57 13.68 -5.31
CA LYS A 434 -2.89 13.20 -5.72
C LYS A 434 -3.35 11.97 -4.94
N ASP A 435 -2.43 11.29 -4.28
CA ASP A 435 -2.72 10.10 -3.49
C ASP A 435 -3.23 10.48 -2.10
N TYR A 436 -2.84 11.63 -1.56
CA TYR A 436 -3.21 12.09 -0.22
C TYR A 436 -4.02 13.40 -0.26
N PRO A 437 -5.27 13.39 -0.78
CA PRO A 437 -6.12 14.58 -0.73
C PRO A 437 -6.48 14.94 0.72
N ILE A 438 -6.54 16.24 1.00
CA ILE A 438 -6.94 16.80 2.30
C ILE A 438 -8.42 17.20 2.35
N GLN A 439 -9.02 17.47 1.18
CA GLN A 439 -10.45 17.69 0.99
C GLN A 439 -10.92 16.95 -0.25
N LEU A 440 -12.12 16.38 -0.23
CA LEU A 440 -12.64 15.57 -1.33
C LEU A 440 -14.15 15.65 -1.43
N ILE A 441 -14.66 16.01 -2.61
CA ILE A 441 -16.06 15.88 -2.99
C ILE A 441 -16.15 15.03 -4.26
N MET A 442 -17.05 14.05 -4.26
CA MET A 442 -17.33 13.22 -5.42
C MET A 442 -18.80 13.33 -5.83
N LEU A 443 -19.04 13.43 -7.13
CA LEU A 443 -20.37 13.38 -7.74
C LEU A 443 -20.47 12.14 -8.62
N ASP A 444 -21.60 11.43 -8.55
CA ASP A 444 -21.94 10.42 -9.57
C ASP A 444 -22.02 11.13 -10.94
N ALA A 445 -21.21 10.72 -11.91
CA ALA A 445 -21.16 11.42 -13.19
C ALA A 445 -22.36 11.11 -14.10
N THR A 446 -23.22 10.17 -13.74
CA THR A 446 -24.47 9.86 -14.46
C THR A 446 -25.66 10.68 -13.96
N THR A 447 -25.67 11.10 -12.69
CA THR A 447 -26.79 11.86 -12.10
C THR A 447 -26.42 13.25 -11.59
N GLY A 448 -25.15 13.47 -11.25
CA GLY A 448 -24.66 14.65 -10.54
C GLY A 448 -24.95 14.66 -9.04
N ASP A 449 -25.44 13.54 -8.50
CA ASP A 449 -25.70 13.42 -7.07
C ASP A 449 -24.39 13.25 -6.30
N MET A 450 -24.32 13.84 -5.11
CA MET A 450 -23.18 13.71 -4.21
C MET A 450 -23.03 12.26 -3.74
N ILE A 451 -21.81 11.74 -3.84
CA ILE A 451 -21.39 10.50 -3.19
C ILE A 451 -20.85 10.87 -1.82
N ASP A 452 -21.56 10.47 -0.77
CA ASP A 452 -21.09 10.65 0.60
C ASP A 452 -20.03 9.59 0.92
N LEU A 453 -18.76 10.01 0.88
CA LEU A 453 -17.64 9.11 1.12
C LEU A 453 -17.71 8.48 2.52
N LYS A 454 -18.18 9.20 3.53
CA LYS A 454 -18.25 8.67 4.90
C LYS A 454 -19.29 7.56 4.99
N ASP A 455 -20.44 7.71 4.32
CA ASP A 455 -21.44 6.65 4.22
C ASP A 455 -20.92 5.44 3.44
N VAL A 456 -20.15 5.67 2.36
CA VAL A 456 -19.53 4.60 1.58
C VAL A 456 -18.53 3.83 2.44
N LEU A 457 -17.67 4.53 3.18
CA LEU A 457 -16.66 3.92 4.04
C LEU A 457 -17.28 3.21 5.26
N ASN A 458 -18.34 3.77 5.85
CA ASN A 458 -19.10 3.12 6.94
C ASN A 458 -19.69 1.77 6.52
N GLN A 459 -20.01 1.60 5.24
CA GLN A 459 -20.45 0.30 4.71
C GLN A 459 -19.28 -0.64 4.46
N GLN A 460 -18.06 -0.13 4.33
CA GLN A 460 -16.84 -0.90 4.13
C GLN A 460 -16.14 -1.24 5.45
N THR A 461 -16.45 -0.55 6.56
CA THR A 461 -15.78 -0.73 7.84
C THR A 461 -15.84 -2.19 8.31
N TYR A 462 -14.66 -2.72 8.57
CA TYR A 462 -14.47 -4.02 9.16
C TYR A 462 -14.67 -3.94 10.67
N ASP A 463 -15.18 -5.02 11.26
CA ASP A 463 -15.20 -5.15 12.71
C ASP A 463 -13.74 -5.16 13.21
N SER A 464 -13.32 -4.06 13.85
CA SER A 464 -11.96 -3.88 14.37
C SER A 464 -11.57 -4.91 15.43
N SER A 465 -12.53 -5.69 15.96
CA SER A 465 -12.23 -6.83 16.83
C SER A 465 -11.49 -7.97 16.13
N VAL A 466 -11.41 -7.97 14.80
CA VAL A 466 -10.59 -8.88 14.00
C VAL A 466 -9.23 -8.25 13.67
N VAL A 467 -9.20 -6.93 13.49
CA VAL A 467 -7.98 -6.16 13.18
C VAL A 467 -7.03 -6.11 14.38
N ASP A 468 -7.54 -6.13 15.61
CA ASP A 468 -6.73 -6.24 16.85
C ASP A 468 -5.98 -7.58 16.96
N SER A 469 -6.28 -8.56 16.10
CA SER A 469 -5.50 -9.81 15.99
C SER A 469 -4.44 -9.80 14.88
N VAL A 470 -4.45 -8.77 14.03
CA VAL A 470 -3.51 -8.61 12.91
C VAL A 470 -2.59 -7.39 13.11
N ILE A 471 -2.99 -6.39 13.89
CA ILE A 471 -2.19 -5.19 14.24
C ILE A 471 -1.47 -5.31 15.59
N ASP A 472 -1.72 -6.35 16.40
CA ASP A 472 -0.91 -6.63 17.61
C ASP A 472 0.46 -7.28 17.27
N SER A 473 0.93 -7.08 16.03
CA SER A 473 2.33 -7.23 15.62
C SER A 473 3.02 -5.89 15.35
N ASP A 474 2.51 -4.79 15.92
CA ASP A 474 3.31 -3.58 16.14
C ASP A 474 4.45 -3.94 17.12
N SER A 475 5.59 -4.35 16.55
CA SER A 475 6.85 -4.21 17.22
C SER A 475 7.13 -2.72 17.37
N ASP A 476 6.94 -2.20 18.58
CA ASP A 476 7.47 -0.92 19.02
C ASP A 476 8.95 -0.82 18.63
N PHE A 477 9.23 -0.18 17.48
CA PHE A 477 10.57 0.27 17.11
C PHE A 477 10.60 1.78 17.32
N ASP A 478 10.78 2.14 18.57
CA ASP A 478 11.08 3.49 19.02
C ASP A 478 12.49 3.85 18.50
N ILE A 479 12.57 4.55 17.36
CA ILE A 479 13.80 5.27 16.99
C ILE A 479 13.80 6.59 17.75
N SER A 480 14.21 6.53 19.01
CA SER A 480 14.83 7.66 19.67
C SER A 480 15.97 7.17 20.56
N ASP A 481 17.15 7.01 19.95
CA ASP A 481 18.40 7.05 20.70
C ASP A 481 18.70 8.52 21.02
N ASP A 482 18.21 8.98 22.18
CA ASP A 482 18.90 10.03 22.92
C ASP A 482 19.32 9.41 24.26
N SER A 483 20.60 9.07 24.29
CA SER A 483 21.27 8.47 25.43
C SER A 483 21.11 9.29 26.71
N LEU A 484 20.89 8.58 27.81
CA LEU A 484 21.26 8.92 29.19
C LEU A 484 20.50 10.08 29.86
N ILE A 485 19.58 9.74 30.78
CA ILE A 485 19.74 10.05 32.21
C ILE A 485 18.99 8.99 33.03
N ASP A 486 19.77 8.30 33.84
CA ASP A 486 19.43 7.43 34.95
C ASP A 486 18.53 8.16 35.96
N GLU A 487 17.35 7.62 36.29
CA GLU A 487 16.81 7.70 37.66
C GLU A 487 16.04 6.42 38.00
N THR A 488 16.70 5.60 38.81
CA THR A 488 16.10 4.53 39.60
C THR A 488 15.00 5.07 40.52
N ASP A 489 13.82 4.48 40.40
CA ASP A 489 13.03 3.85 41.45
C ASP A 489 13.03 4.55 42.83
N ILE A 490 11.87 5.00 43.29
CA ILE A 490 11.20 4.41 44.46
C ILE A 490 9.87 5.14 44.72
N THR A 491 8.84 4.31 44.80
CA THR A 491 7.54 4.51 45.43
C THR A 491 7.63 5.22 46.78
N ASP A 492 6.77 6.19 47.06
CA ASP A 492 6.34 6.41 48.45
C ASP A 492 4.87 6.82 48.52
N THR A 493 4.10 5.95 49.17
CA THR A 493 2.75 6.19 49.66
C THR A 493 2.85 6.69 51.10
N ASP A 494 2.10 7.76 51.35
CA ASP A 494 1.44 8.14 52.60
C ASP A 494 2.25 8.54 53.85
N ASP A 495 1.80 9.70 54.35
CA ASP A 495 1.66 10.11 55.75
C ASP A 495 2.92 10.42 56.59
N ALA A 496 3.16 11.71 56.83
CA ALA A 496 2.67 12.36 58.06
C ALA A 496 3.30 13.76 58.25
N ASP A 497 2.42 14.75 58.37
CA ASP A 497 2.38 15.73 59.46
C ASP A 497 3.67 16.50 59.81
N SER A 498 3.73 17.80 59.47
CA SER A 498 3.42 18.86 60.44
C SER A 498 4.10 20.21 60.08
N SER A 499 3.24 21.24 60.06
CA SER A 499 3.44 22.60 60.58
C SER A 499 4.73 23.35 60.23
N ASP A 500 4.60 24.44 59.48
CA ASP A 500 4.34 25.81 59.97
C ASP A 500 4.75 26.78 58.85
N GLU A 501 3.82 27.59 58.33
CA GLU A 501 3.65 28.99 58.75
C GLU A 501 4.98 29.76 58.66
N SER A 502 5.16 30.82 57.88
CA SER A 502 4.24 31.78 57.30
C SER A 502 5.10 32.86 56.64
N SER A 503 4.62 33.41 55.53
CA SER A 503 4.55 34.86 55.23
C SER A 503 5.85 35.69 55.27
N ALA A 504 6.08 36.70 54.44
CA ALA A 504 5.28 37.44 53.48
C ALA A 504 6.28 38.28 52.68
N ASP A 505 5.79 38.80 51.55
CA ASP A 505 6.15 40.11 50.98
C ASP A 505 7.61 40.36 50.56
N ALA A 506 7.94 41.07 49.50
CA ALA A 506 7.28 41.67 48.35
C ALA A 506 8.40 42.52 47.72
N ILE A 507 8.37 42.73 46.39
CA ILE A 507 8.77 44.00 45.72
C ILE A 507 10.30 44.31 45.78
N ASP A 508 11.04 44.76 44.77
CA ASP A 508 10.84 45.28 43.41
C ASP A 508 12.22 45.84 42.97
N ILE A 509 12.32 46.20 41.69
CA ILE A 509 13.27 47.12 41.06
C ILE A 509 14.70 46.63 40.79
N GLY A 510 15.07 46.69 39.51
CA GLY A 510 16.21 47.51 39.13
C GLY A 510 17.05 47.02 37.96
N ASP A 511 16.75 47.54 36.78
CA ASP A 511 17.63 47.65 35.63
C ASP A 511 19.04 48.15 36.00
N ALA A 512 20.06 47.58 35.35
CA ALA A 512 21.24 48.32 34.92
C ALA A 512 22.01 47.53 33.85
N ASP A 513 21.94 48.03 32.61
CA ASP A 513 22.98 47.88 31.61
C ASP A 513 24.36 48.29 32.17
N ILE A 514 25.43 47.67 31.65
CA ILE A 514 26.60 48.35 31.03
C ILE A 514 27.62 47.29 30.56
N ASP A 515 27.76 47.24 29.24
CA ASP A 515 29.00 47.29 28.44
C ASP A 515 30.26 46.54 28.94
N MET A 516 30.71 45.56 28.16
CA MET A 516 32.06 45.02 28.24
C MET A 516 32.75 45.07 26.87
N GLY A 517 33.65 46.03 26.73
CA GLY A 517 34.69 46.03 25.72
C GLY A 517 35.88 45.14 26.15
N ASP A 518 36.12 44.14 25.32
CA ASP A 518 37.39 43.81 24.67
C ASP A 518 38.64 43.38 25.48
N GLN A 519 39.37 42.49 24.80
CA GLN A 519 40.75 42.02 24.97
C GLN A 519 41.00 40.94 26.03
N ASP A 520 41.34 39.71 25.63
CA ASP A 520 42.57 39.22 24.97
C ASP A 520 43.47 38.53 26.01
N THR A 521 43.87 37.31 25.67
CA THR A 521 45.14 36.60 26.00
C THR A 521 44.94 35.14 26.43
N THR A 522 45.27 34.26 25.47
CA THR A 522 46.20 33.12 25.58
C THR A 522 46.43 32.49 26.95
N GLU A 523 46.18 31.18 27.07
CA GLU A 523 47.17 30.11 26.81
C GLU A 523 46.46 28.80 26.46
#